data_AF-A0A2W1EHA5-F1
#
_entry.id   AF-A0A2W1EHA5-F1
#
_cell.length_a   1.000
_cell.length_b   1.000
_cell.length_c   1.000
_cell.angle_alpha   90.00
_cell.angle_beta   90.00
_cell.angle_gamma   90.00
#
_symmetry.space_group_name_H-M   'P 1'
#
loop_
_entity.id
_entity.type
_entity.pdbx_description
1 polymer ?
#
loop_
_entity_poly.entity_id
_entity_poly.type
_entity_poly.pdbx_seq_one_letter_code
_entity_poly.pdbx_strand_id
1 'polypeptide(L)'
;MSEPGSSTAVVKFLSAEGCDKYHKETANGIKVVGDMKTVIIEVEKTDGPNSINDVIRNCIEQGVTRCVRATGEMDKDDMTLMKLARGNSHAHKREVDRIKRGKNKQGHAYIEFRFANIYHALQFKRELHALEEWEHCNVQYIADPCEVAKGIHYKDEDE
;
A
#
# COMPACT_ATOMS: atom_id res chain seq x y z
N MET A 1 6.90 11.85 -6.34
CA MET A 1 6.34 10.72 -7.11
C MET A 1 6.29 11.15 -8.57
N SER A 2 6.33 10.21 -9.51
CA SER A 2 6.20 10.54 -10.94
C SER A 2 4.85 11.21 -11.22
N GLU A 3 4.84 12.17 -12.14
CA GLU A 3 3.60 12.84 -12.56
C GLU A 3 2.68 11.91 -13.36
N PRO A 4 1.34 12.07 -13.29
CA PRO A 4 0.41 11.31 -14.12
C PRO A 4 0.78 11.43 -15.61
N GLY A 5 0.95 10.29 -16.28
CA GLY A 5 1.37 10.23 -17.70
C GLY A 5 2.88 10.16 -17.93
N SER A 6 3.70 10.11 -16.86
CA SER A 6 5.12 9.81 -16.98
C SER A 6 5.36 8.42 -17.60
N SER A 7 6.38 8.32 -18.44
CA SER A 7 6.89 7.05 -18.98
C SER A 7 7.79 6.30 -17.99
N THR A 8 8.09 6.90 -16.83
CA THR A 8 9.00 6.36 -15.81
C THR A 8 8.36 6.34 -14.43
N ALA A 9 8.66 5.30 -13.67
CA ALA A 9 8.24 5.12 -12.28
C ALA A 9 9.45 4.74 -11.41
N VAL A 10 9.39 5.11 -10.13
CA VAL A 10 10.40 4.71 -9.13
C VAL A 10 9.73 3.84 -8.09
N VAL A 11 10.28 2.64 -7.90
CA VAL A 11 9.87 1.73 -6.83
C VAL A 11 10.91 1.77 -5.72
N LYS A 12 10.45 1.91 -4.47
CA LYS A 12 11.32 1.93 -3.29
C LYS A 12 11.00 0.73 -2.41
N PHE A 13 12.04 0.08 -1.92
CA PHE A 13 11.95 -1.10 -1.08
C PHE A 13 12.41 -0.77 0.34
N LEU A 14 11.81 -1.43 1.32
CA LEU A 14 12.22 -1.34 2.71
C LEU A 14 13.43 -2.21 3.04
N SER A 15 13.68 -3.25 2.23
CA SER A 15 14.82 -4.15 2.39
C SER A 15 15.63 -4.25 1.10
N ALA A 16 16.94 -4.45 1.24
CA ALA A 16 17.83 -4.74 0.12
C ALA A 16 17.41 -6.05 -0.58
N GLU A 17 17.04 -7.07 0.20
CA GLU A 17 16.55 -8.35 -0.31
C GLU A 17 15.32 -8.20 -1.20
N GLY A 18 14.35 -7.37 -0.81
CA GLY A 18 13.15 -7.11 -1.62
C GLY A 18 13.48 -6.42 -2.94
N CYS A 19 14.42 -5.47 -2.91
CA CYS A 19 14.92 -4.81 -4.12
C CYS A 19 15.65 -5.80 -5.05
N ASP A 20 16.52 -6.65 -4.49
CA ASP A 20 17.27 -7.66 -5.24
C ASP A 20 16.34 -8.70 -5.87
N LYS A 21 15.37 -9.20 -5.10
CA LYS A 21 14.35 -10.14 -5.58
C LYS A 21 13.58 -9.53 -6.74
N TYR A 22 13.05 -8.31 -6.58
CA TYR A 22 12.29 -7.64 -7.63
C TYR A 22 13.12 -7.44 -8.90
N HIS A 23 14.34 -6.94 -8.78
CA HIS A 23 15.23 -6.73 -9.93
C HIS A 23 15.55 -8.05 -10.65
N LYS A 24 15.80 -9.14 -9.90
CA LYS A 24 16.04 -10.47 -10.48
C LYS A 24 14.82 -11.02 -11.21
N GLU A 25 13.63 -10.89 -10.63
CA GLU A 25 12.38 -11.37 -11.23
C GLU A 25 11.98 -10.55 -12.47
N THR A 26 12.47 -9.31 -12.58
CA THR A 26 12.17 -8.38 -13.68
C THR A 26 13.35 -8.19 -14.65
N ALA A 27 14.36 -9.07 -14.62
CA ALA A 27 15.58 -8.93 -15.43
C ALA A 27 15.33 -8.87 -16.95
N ASN A 28 14.23 -9.46 -17.44
CA ASN A 28 13.84 -9.41 -18.86
C ASN A 28 12.80 -8.31 -19.16
N GLY A 29 12.61 -7.39 -18.22
CA GLY A 29 11.54 -6.40 -18.24
C GLY A 29 10.16 -6.97 -17.88
N ILE A 30 9.23 -6.07 -17.59
CA ILE A 30 7.85 -6.40 -17.23
C ILE A 30 7.00 -6.25 -18.49
N LYS A 31 6.49 -7.37 -19.00
CA LYS A 31 5.62 -7.38 -20.20
C LYS A 31 4.19 -6.99 -19.83
N VAL A 32 3.78 -5.79 -20.21
CA VAL A 32 2.40 -5.29 -20.03
C VAL A 32 1.65 -5.40 -21.34
N VAL A 33 0.54 -6.12 -21.35
CA VAL A 33 -0.35 -6.25 -22.50
C VAL A 33 -1.53 -5.30 -22.32
N GLY A 34 -1.53 -4.19 -23.06
CA GLY A 34 -2.69 -3.30 -23.15
C GLY A 34 -3.57 -3.64 -24.36
N ASP A 35 -4.73 -2.98 -24.46
CA ASP A 35 -5.76 -3.28 -25.46
C ASP A 35 -5.27 -3.19 -26.92
N MET A 36 -4.29 -2.32 -27.20
CA MET A 36 -3.79 -2.09 -28.57
C MET A 36 -2.30 -2.41 -28.75
N LYS A 37 -1.52 -2.59 -27.67
CA LYS A 37 -0.07 -2.80 -27.76
C LYS A 37 0.48 -3.53 -26.54
N THR A 38 1.49 -4.38 -26.79
CA THR A 38 2.36 -4.91 -25.75
C THR A 38 3.54 -3.96 -25.54
N VAL A 39 3.81 -3.60 -24.29
CA VAL A 39 4.95 -2.78 -23.87
C VAL A 39 5.83 -3.60 -22.92
N ILE A 40 7.14 -3.42 -23.00
CA ILE A 40 8.10 -3.96 -22.03
C ILE A 40 8.58 -2.79 -21.19
N ILE A 41 8.39 -2.88 -19.87
CA ILE A 41 8.93 -1.92 -18.92
C ILE A 41 10.30 -2.43 -18.50
N GLU A 42 11.35 -1.68 -18.83
CA GLU A 42 12.70 -1.97 -18.38
C GLU A 42 12.88 -1.56 -16.92
N VAL A 43 13.59 -2.37 -16.16
CA VAL A 43 13.82 -2.14 -14.72
C VAL A 43 15.31 -2.00 -14.50
N GLU A 44 15.71 -0.82 -14.03
CA GLU A 44 17.08 -0.54 -13.61
C GLU A 44 17.16 -0.50 -12.10
N LYS A 45 18.22 -1.08 -11.54
CA LYS A 45 18.53 -0.99 -10.11
C LYS A 45 19.53 0.14 -9.87
N THR A 46 19.22 1.03 -8.95
CA THR A 46 20.17 2.04 -8.46
C THR A 46 21.05 1.45 -7.36
N ASP A 47 22.33 1.83 -7.35
CA ASP A 47 23.28 1.40 -6.32
C ASP A 47 23.00 2.01 -4.95
N GLY A 48 23.25 1.21 -3.91
CA GLY A 48 23.33 1.64 -2.53
C GLY A 48 21.99 1.69 -1.77
N PRO A 49 22.00 1.39 -0.46
CA PRO A 49 20.86 1.71 0.39
C PRO A 49 20.81 3.23 0.60
N ASN A 50 19.65 3.82 0.43
CA ASN A 50 19.42 5.16 0.96
C ASN A 50 19.45 5.08 2.49
N SER A 51 20.11 6.03 3.15
CA SER A 51 20.08 6.12 4.61
C SER A 51 18.63 6.18 5.10
N ILE A 52 18.25 5.26 5.98
CA ILE A 52 16.93 5.27 6.63
C ILE A 52 17.04 5.96 7.99
N ASN A 53 16.01 6.72 8.36
CA ASN A 53 15.89 7.25 9.71
C ASN A 53 15.40 6.16 10.69
N ASP A 54 15.48 6.44 11.98
CA ASP A 54 15.10 5.48 13.03
C ASP A 54 13.61 5.14 13.01
N VAL A 55 12.76 6.05 12.51
CA VAL A 55 11.31 5.80 12.39
C VAL A 55 11.04 4.70 11.36
N ILE A 56 11.65 4.78 10.16
CA ILE A 56 11.53 3.74 9.13
C ILE A 56 12.09 2.42 9.64
N ARG A 57 13.25 2.45 10.32
CA ARG A 57 13.86 1.25 10.87
C ARG A 57 12.92 0.54 11.85
N ASN A 58 12.37 1.28 12.81
CA ASN A 58 11.41 0.74 13.76
C ASN A 58 10.12 0.25 13.08
N CYS A 59 9.63 0.95 12.03
CA CYS A 59 8.52 0.45 11.23
C CYS A 59 8.81 -0.92 10.60
N ILE A 60 10.01 -1.09 10.04
CA ILE A 60 10.43 -2.36 9.42
C ILE A 60 10.49 -3.47 10.48
N GLU A 61 11.12 -3.21 11.62
CA GLU A 61 11.25 -4.17 12.72
C GLU A 61 9.89 -4.60 13.31
N GLN A 62 8.90 -3.70 13.29
CA GLN A 62 7.55 -3.97 13.78
C GLN A 62 6.60 -4.55 12.70
N GLY A 63 7.08 -4.82 11.49
CA GLY A 63 6.25 -5.34 10.40
C GLY A 63 5.19 -4.35 9.92
N VAL A 64 5.46 -3.05 10.00
CA VAL A 64 4.56 -2.00 9.48
C VAL A 64 4.57 -2.02 7.96
N THR A 65 3.38 -2.08 7.37
CA THR A 65 3.18 -1.98 5.93
C THR A 65 2.41 -0.71 5.57
N ARG A 66 2.27 -0.40 4.27
CA ARG A 66 1.41 0.69 3.80
C ARG A 66 -0.09 0.30 3.79
N CYS A 67 -0.45 -0.87 4.31
CA CYS A 67 -1.80 -1.42 4.29
C CYS A 67 -2.34 -1.63 5.70
N VAL A 68 -3.47 -0.99 6.03
CA VAL A 68 -4.15 -1.09 7.32
C VAL A 68 -5.51 -1.74 7.11
N ARG A 69 -5.83 -2.77 7.89
CA ARG A 69 -7.16 -3.41 7.90
C ARG A 69 -7.85 -3.18 9.24
N ALA A 70 -9.08 -2.70 9.19
CA ALA A 70 -10.01 -2.70 10.32
C ALA A 70 -11.02 -3.83 10.11
N THR A 71 -11.13 -4.74 11.07
CA THR A 71 -12.10 -5.85 11.04
C THR A 71 -13.17 -5.60 12.10
N GLY A 72 -14.43 -5.56 11.69
CA GLY A 72 -15.57 -5.13 12.50
C GLY A 72 -16.72 -4.70 11.59
N GLU A 73 -17.94 -4.65 12.13
CA GLU A 73 -19.10 -4.19 11.38
C GLU A 73 -19.07 -2.66 11.28
N MET A 74 -19.02 -2.14 10.05
CA MET A 74 -18.89 -0.72 9.81
C MET A 74 -19.78 -0.27 8.67
N ASP A 75 -20.85 0.43 9.04
CA ASP A 75 -21.70 1.12 8.08
C ASP A 75 -21.18 2.54 7.84
N LYS A 76 -20.18 2.64 6.96
CA LYS A 76 -19.63 3.90 6.47
C LYS A 76 -19.67 3.86 4.96
N ASP A 77 -20.00 4.97 4.32
CA ASP A 77 -19.93 5.11 2.86
C ASP A 77 -18.48 5.38 2.38
N ASP A 78 -18.21 5.15 1.10
CA ASP A 78 -16.85 5.28 0.53
C ASP A 78 -16.31 6.72 0.59
N MET A 79 -17.18 7.74 0.52
CA MET A 79 -16.75 9.14 0.61
C MET A 79 -16.26 9.46 2.02
N THR A 80 -16.98 9.00 3.03
CA THR A 80 -16.59 9.12 4.44
C THR A 80 -15.28 8.40 4.72
N LEU A 81 -15.13 7.16 4.22
CA LEU A 81 -13.89 6.38 4.38
C LEU A 81 -12.70 7.06 3.70
N MET A 82 -12.89 7.59 2.49
CA MET A 82 -11.81 8.28 1.78
C MET A 82 -11.41 9.60 2.45
N LYS A 83 -12.38 10.34 3.01
CA LYS A 83 -12.11 11.54 3.81
C LYS A 83 -11.32 11.19 5.07
N LEU A 84 -11.74 10.16 5.80
CA LEU A 84 -11.06 9.66 6.99
C LEU A 84 -9.62 9.22 6.66
N ALA A 85 -9.45 8.43 5.59
CA ALA A 85 -8.16 7.94 5.14
C ALA A 85 -7.21 9.08 4.74
N ARG A 86 -7.68 10.12 4.05
CA ARG A 86 -6.86 11.28 3.68
C ARG A 86 -6.51 12.19 4.87
N GLY A 87 -7.35 12.19 5.90
CA GLY A 87 -7.24 13.07 7.05
C GLY A 87 -7.72 14.50 6.78
N ASN A 88 -7.86 15.28 7.87
CA ASN A 88 -8.41 16.64 7.81
C ASN A 88 -7.35 17.73 7.59
N SER A 89 -6.06 17.39 7.63
CA SER A 89 -4.99 18.37 7.43
C SER A 89 -4.87 18.76 5.96
N HIS A 90 -4.95 20.06 5.66
CA HIS A 90 -4.70 20.58 4.32
C HIS A 90 -3.21 20.54 3.94
N ALA A 91 -2.30 20.63 4.91
CA ALA A 91 -0.86 20.65 4.68
C ALA A 91 -0.23 19.24 4.59
N HIS A 92 -0.87 18.23 5.20
CA HIS A 92 -0.34 16.87 5.29
C HIS A 92 -1.42 15.84 4.95
N LYS A 93 -2.04 15.99 3.77
CA LYS A 93 -2.99 14.98 3.28
C LYS A 93 -2.26 13.67 3.01
N ARG A 94 -2.79 12.59 3.57
CA ARG A 94 -2.31 11.25 3.25
C ARG A 94 -2.73 10.88 1.83
N GLU A 95 -1.79 10.32 1.08
CA GLU A 95 -2.06 9.75 -0.24
C GLU A 95 -2.59 8.33 -0.07
N VAL A 96 -3.82 8.13 -0.51
CA VAL A 96 -4.55 6.86 -0.43
C VAL A 96 -4.58 6.26 -1.82
N ASP A 97 -3.98 5.10 -1.97
CA ASP A 97 -3.99 4.34 -3.23
C ASP A 97 -5.35 3.70 -3.44
N ARG A 98 -5.90 3.08 -2.37
CA ARG A 98 -7.16 2.33 -2.46
C ARG A 98 -7.80 2.05 -1.11
N ILE A 99 -9.12 1.87 -1.15
CA ILE A 99 -9.91 1.32 -0.06
C ILE A 99 -10.64 0.08 -0.59
N LYS A 100 -10.56 -1.06 0.11
CA LYS A 100 -11.23 -2.33 -0.24
C LYS A 100 -12.12 -2.76 0.91
N ARG A 101 -13.27 -3.35 0.59
CA ARG A 101 -14.15 -4.02 1.55
C ARG A 101 -14.10 -5.52 1.31
N GLY A 102 -14.29 -6.31 2.35
CA GLY A 102 -14.38 -7.75 2.21
C GLY A 102 -14.86 -8.45 3.46
N LYS A 103 -14.80 -9.78 3.45
CA LYS A 103 -15.07 -10.63 4.61
C LYS A 103 -13.91 -11.58 4.79
N ASN A 104 -13.48 -11.78 6.03
CA ASN A 104 -12.46 -12.77 6.34
C ASN A 104 -13.04 -14.21 6.22
N LYS A 105 -12.18 -15.23 6.41
CA LYS A 105 -12.60 -16.64 6.35
C LYS A 105 -13.68 -17.03 7.37
N GLN A 106 -13.86 -16.23 8.41
CA GLN A 106 -14.86 -16.41 9.48
C GLN A 106 -16.15 -15.62 9.19
N GLY A 107 -16.23 -14.90 8.07
CA GLY A 107 -17.38 -14.10 7.68
C GLY A 107 -17.41 -12.67 8.27
N HIS A 108 -16.41 -12.28 9.07
CA HIS A 108 -16.34 -10.93 9.63
C HIS A 108 -15.98 -9.91 8.56
N ALA A 109 -16.77 -8.85 8.47
CA ALA A 109 -16.52 -7.73 7.57
C ALA A 109 -15.21 -7.01 7.91
N TYR A 110 -14.54 -6.50 6.89
CA TYR A 110 -13.38 -5.65 7.06
C TYR A 110 -13.33 -4.54 6.02
N ILE A 111 -12.57 -3.49 6.36
CA ILE A 111 -12.17 -2.41 5.47
C ILE A 111 -10.64 -2.37 5.46
N GLU A 112 -10.06 -2.35 4.27
CA GLU A 112 -8.64 -2.19 4.02
C GLU A 112 -8.35 -0.82 3.43
N PHE A 113 -7.31 -0.18 3.94
CA PHE A 113 -6.79 1.09 3.46
C PHE A 113 -5.36 0.86 2.99
N ARG A 114 -5.10 1.09 1.70
CA ARG A 114 -3.76 1.09 1.10
C ARG A 114 -3.33 2.53 0.86
N PHE A 115 -2.17 2.89 1.38
CA PHE A 115 -1.57 4.21 1.26
C PHE A 115 -0.35 4.18 0.33
N ALA A 116 0.04 5.32 -0.21
CA ALA A 116 1.21 5.42 -1.08
C ALA A 116 2.54 5.11 -0.36
N ASN A 117 2.59 5.26 0.97
CA ASN A 117 3.78 5.00 1.78
C ASN A 117 3.45 4.58 3.23
N ILE A 118 4.44 4.04 3.93
CA ILE A 118 4.27 3.51 5.30
C ILE A 118 4.00 4.59 6.35
N TYR A 119 4.45 5.84 6.13
CA TYR A 119 4.20 6.91 7.09
C TYR A 119 2.72 7.29 7.15
N HIS A 120 2.07 7.34 5.99
CA HIS A 120 0.63 7.59 5.91
C HIS A 120 -0.16 6.48 6.62
N ALA A 121 0.21 5.21 6.41
CA ALA A 121 -0.41 4.09 7.11
C ALA A 121 -0.15 4.12 8.63
N LEU A 122 1.07 4.47 9.04
CA LEU A 122 1.44 4.62 10.45
C LEU A 122 0.60 5.71 11.14
N GLN A 123 0.54 6.89 10.53
CA GLN A 123 -0.23 8.01 11.05
C GLN A 123 -1.72 7.68 11.07
N PHE A 124 -2.24 7.12 9.98
CA PHE A 124 -3.64 6.73 9.87
C PHE A 124 -4.03 5.72 10.95
N LYS A 125 -3.25 4.65 11.15
CA LYS A 125 -3.55 3.63 12.17
C LYS A 125 -3.62 4.25 13.57
N ARG A 126 -2.70 5.16 13.91
CA ARG A 126 -2.70 5.89 15.20
C ARG A 126 -3.95 6.75 15.36
N GLU A 127 -4.32 7.50 14.33
CA GLU A 127 -5.54 8.32 14.35
C GLU A 127 -6.80 7.46 14.45
N LEU A 128 -6.83 6.32 13.75
CA LEU A 128 -7.97 5.40 13.78
C LEU A 128 -8.21 4.83 15.18
N HIS A 129 -7.15 4.44 15.89
CA HIS A 129 -7.25 3.97 17.27
C HIS A 129 -7.71 5.04 18.26
N ALA A 130 -7.58 6.34 17.93
CA ALA A 130 -8.04 7.42 18.79
C ALA A 130 -9.53 7.75 18.57
N LEU A 131 -10.18 7.15 17.58
CA LEU A 131 -11.60 7.36 17.30
C LEU A 131 -12.44 6.29 17.99
N GLU A 132 -13.28 6.72 18.93
CA GLU A 132 -14.19 5.85 19.70
C GLU A 132 -15.06 4.96 18.80
N GLU A 133 -15.49 5.48 17.65
CA GLU A 133 -16.29 4.71 16.68
C GLU A 133 -15.54 3.49 16.08
N TRP A 134 -14.21 3.43 16.18
CA TRP A 134 -13.38 2.32 15.71
C TRP A 134 -12.81 1.47 16.85
N GLU A 135 -13.12 1.78 18.12
CA GLU A 135 -12.55 1.09 19.28
C GLU A 135 -12.89 -0.40 19.32
N HIS A 136 -14.08 -0.77 18.82
CA HIS A 136 -14.54 -2.16 18.74
C HIS A 136 -13.98 -2.92 17.53
N CYS A 137 -13.26 -2.23 16.62
CA CYS A 137 -12.65 -2.86 15.45
C CYS A 137 -11.25 -3.40 15.78
N ASN A 138 -10.94 -4.58 15.27
CA ASN A 138 -9.56 -5.06 15.26
C ASN A 138 -8.78 -4.38 14.12
N VAL A 139 -7.90 -3.45 14.47
CA VAL A 139 -7.08 -2.68 13.52
C VAL A 139 -5.64 -3.20 13.49
N GLN A 140 -5.20 -3.69 12.33
CA GLN A 140 -3.88 -4.29 12.14
C GLN A 140 -3.25 -3.87 10.82
N TYR A 141 -1.93 -4.00 10.73
CA TYR A 141 -1.26 -3.99 9.43
C TYR A 141 -1.50 -5.32 8.73
N ILE A 142 -1.59 -5.30 7.41
CA ILE A 142 -1.69 -6.51 6.59
C ILE A 142 -0.56 -6.52 5.55
N ALA A 143 -0.28 -7.69 4.97
CA ALA A 143 0.71 -7.81 3.91
C ALA A 143 0.43 -6.83 2.77
N ASP A 144 1.49 -6.23 2.23
CA ASP A 144 1.38 -5.39 1.05
C ASP A 144 1.02 -6.26 -0.15
N PRO A 145 0.06 -5.88 -1.00
CA PRO A 145 -0.20 -6.62 -2.24
C PRO A 145 1.05 -6.83 -3.09
N CYS A 146 2.01 -5.89 -3.08
CA CYS A 146 3.28 -6.05 -3.80
C CYS A 146 4.20 -7.12 -3.20
N GLU A 147 4.05 -7.47 -1.92
CA GLU A 147 4.83 -8.53 -1.26
C GLU A 147 4.32 -9.92 -1.64
N VAL A 148 3.01 -10.07 -1.79
CA VAL A 148 2.34 -11.36 -2.05
C VAL A 148 2.00 -11.59 -3.52
N ALA A 149 2.14 -10.56 -4.36
CA ALA A 149 1.86 -10.62 -5.78
C ALA A 149 2.65 -11.72 -6.48
N LYS A 150 1.98 -12.45 -7.38
CA LYS A 150 2.58 -13.51 -8.22
C LYS A 150 2.71 -13.11 -9.69
N GLY A 151 2.37 -11.87 -10.02
CA GLY A 151 2.41 -11.39 -11.39
C GLY A 151 1.83 -9.99 -11.55
N ILE A 152 1.54 -9.64 -12.80
CA ILE A 152 0.92 -8.36 -13.16
C ILE A 152 -0.58 -8.44 -12.92
N HIS A 153 -1.10 -7.48 -12.16
CA HIS A 153 -2.52 -7.33 -11.91
C HIS A 153 -3.08 -6.25 -12.84
N TYR A 154 -3.84 -6.65 -13.86
CA TYR A 154 -4.50 -5.74 -14.81
C TYR A 154 -5.81 -5.17 -14.27
N LYS A 155 -6.45 -5.96 -13.40
CA LYS A 155 -7.60 -5.53 -12.62
C LYS A 155 -7.19 -5.61 -11.17
N ASP A 156 -7.51 -4.55 -10.46
CA ASP A 156 -7.28 -4.44 -9.04
C ASP A 156 -8.40 -5.21 -8.27
N GLU A 157 -9.42 -5.71 -8.97
CA GLU A 157 -10.47 -6.57 -8.43
C GLU A 157 -9.94 -8.01 -8.25
N ASP A 158 -9.90 -8.44 -6.99
CA ASP A 158 -9.84 -9.83 -6.52
C ASP A 158 -8.50 -10.58 -6.62
N GLU A 159 -7.82 -10.63 -5.47
CA GLU A 159 -7.45 -11.89 -4.81
C GLU A 159 -8.16 -11.97 -3.44
#